data_AF-A0A2E2U772-F1
#
_entry.id   AF-A0A2E2U772-F1
#
_cell.length_a   1.000
_cell.length_b   1.000
_cell.length_c   1.000
_cell.angle_alpha   90.00
_cell.angle_beta   90.00
_cell.angle_gamma   90.00
#
_symmetry.space_group_name_H-M   'P 1'
#
loop_
_entity.id
_entity.type
_entity.pdbx_description
1 polymer ?
#
loop_
_entity_poly.entity_id
_entity_poly.type
_entity_poly.pdbx_seq_one_letter_code
_entity_poly.pdbx_strand_id
1 'polypeptide(L)'
;MQVKKVCLSIALLIIALNSFAQMSDDGCINCGHEFRGMPSNTTGVEELAAAIDPTISDLADQICNAMVLYDSTGVGPVHEAFELIILNHLGIDKNTTPNYRAQMREFWNEHHEQMICRSEVQGYENPQHILKRVVEMRNTTTFYFDYFLADRDINVNAVEFRNGQPETIVDYIDTILQDPQADQLYDVQEVRRLRSFLVEFMGAKTGMEILNT
;
A
#
# COMPACT_ATOMS: atom_id res chain seq x y z
N MET A 1 36.00 -49.22 -39.77
CA MET A 1 36.56 -48.82 -41.08
C MET A 1 36.29 -47.32 -41.26
N GLN A 2 37.35 -46.52 -41.29
CA GLN A 2 37.29 -45.05 -41.42
C GLN A 2 36.76 -44.61 -42.78
N VAL A 3 35.99 -43.53 -42.84
CA VAL A 3 35.94 -42.64 -44.01
C VAL A 3 35.75 -41.17 -43.58
N LYS A 4 36.86 -40.40 -43.71
CA LYS A 4 37.03 -39.02 -44.25
C LYS A 4 36.07 -37.91 -43.80
N LYS A 5 36.47 -36.84 -43.07
CA LYS A 5 37.34 -35.67 -43.42
C LYS A 5 37.02 -35.01 -44.78
N VAL A 6 36.48 -33.78 -44.77
CA VAL A 6 37.12 -32.49 -45.16
C VAL A 6 36.09 -31.44 -45.62
N CYS A 7 36.29 -30.24 -45.06
CA CYS A 7 35.87 -28.87 -45.39
C CYS A 7 35.39 -28.53 -46.82
N LEU A 8 34.45 -27.58 -46.90
CA LEU A 8 34.54 -26.34 -47.72
C LEU A 8 33.34 -25.42 -47.37
N SER A 9 33.58 -24.27 -46.74
CA SER A 9 33.48 -22.90 -47.33
C SER A 9 32.07 -22.57 -47.84
N ILE A 10 31.43 -21.48 -47.41
CA ILE A 10 31.64 -20.13 -47.98
C ILE A 10 31.01 -19.11 -47.03
N ALA A 11 31.81 -18.11 -46.65
CA ALA A 11 31.35 -16.86 -46.08
C ALA A 11 31.03 -15.84 -47.18
N LEU A 12 30.12 -14.91 -46.86
CA LEU A 12 29.81 -13.65 -47.54
C LEU A 12 29.10 -13.73 -48.89
N LEU A 13 27.84 -13.26 -48.98
CA LEU A 13 27.52 -11.85 -49.27
C LEU A 13 25.99 -11.60 -49.27
N ILE A 14 25.52 -10.80 -48.30
CA ILE A 14 24.62 -9.63 -48.41
C ILE A 14 23.56 -9.64 -49.53
N ILE A 15 22.27 -9.46 -49.16
CA ILE A 15 21.39 -8.37 -49.64
C ILE A 15 20.04 -8.37 -48.88
N ALA A 16 19.73 -7.19 -48.35
CA ALA A 16 18.42 -6.60 -48.07
C ALA A 16 17.48 -7.24 -47.03
N LEU A 17 17.65 -6.82 -45.76
CA LEU A 17 16.53 -6.43 -44.91
C LEU A 17 16.86 -5.09 -44.24
N ASN A 18 16.63 -4.00 -44.97
CA ASN A 18 16.35 -2.70 -44.38
C ASN A 18 14.84 -2.58 -44.33
N SER A 19 14.25 -2.58 -43.12
CA SER A 19 13.28 -1.58 -42.65
C SER A 19 12.65 -2.04 -41.33
N PHE A 20 12.74 -1.15 -40.34
CA PHE A 20 12.13 -1.14 -39.00
C PHE A 20 12.67 -2.14 -37.96
N ALA A 21 13.10 -1.74 -36.76
CA ALA A 21 13.61 -0.49 -36.19
C ALA A 21 14.23 -0.94 -34.86
N GLN A 22 15.46 -0.48 -34.57
CA GLN A 22 16.07 -0.53 -33.25
C GLN A 22 15.46 0.55 -32.33
N MET A 23 15.77 0.40 -31.04
CA MET A 23 15.67 1.37 -29.91
C MET A 23 14.44 1.12 -29.01
N SER A 24 14.56 1.13 -27.67
CA SER A 24 15.51 1.87 -26.83
C SER A 24 15.98 1.08 -25.59
N ASP A 25 17.30 0.93 -25.49
CA ASP A 25 18.05 1.09 -24.24
C ASP A 25 18.37 2.58 -24.21
N ASP A 26 17.97 3.32 -23.18
CA ASP A 26 18.51 4.66 -22.91
C ASP A 26 18.19 5.07 -21.46
N GLY A 27 19.25 5.28 -20.68
CA GLY A 27 19.21 6.11 -19.49
C GLY A 27 18.50 7.43 -19.79
N CYS A 28 17.56 7.82 -18.92
CA CYS A 28 16.80 9.04 -19.13
C CYS A 28 17.70 10.27 -18.93
N ILE A 29 18.44 10.65 -19.97
CA ILE A 29 19.04 11.98 -20.15
C ILE A 29 17.92 12.81 -20.80
N ASN A 30 17.32 13.73 -20.03
CA ASN A 30 16.14 14.54 -20.36
C ASN A 30 14.76 13.87 -20.19
N CYS A 31 14.46 13.39 -18.98
CA CYS A 31 13.08 13.33 -18.48
C CYS A 31 12.58 14.76 -18.16
N GLY A 32 12.49 15.59 -19.20
CA GLY A 32 12.01 16.98 -19.15
C GLY A 32 11.01 17.19 -20.27
N HIS A 33 9.86 16.53 -20.18
CA HIS A 33 8.71 16.87 -21.00
C HIS A 33 7.57 17.29 -20.08
N GLU A 34 7.44 18.60 -19.93
CA GLU A 34 6.28 19.24 -19.34
C GLU A 34 5.00 18.72 -20.02
N PHE A 35 4.07 18.19 -19.23
CA PHE A 35 2.69 18.01 -19.65
C PHE A 35 2.11 19.41 -19.94
N ARG A 36 1.98 19.70 -21.23
CA ARG A 36 1.47 20.98 -21.71
C ARG A 36 0.01 21.14 -21.28
N GLY A 37 -0.21 21.86 -20.18
CA GLY A 37 -1.54 22.26 -19.72
C GLY A 37 -1.85 22.09 -18.23
N MET A 38 -0.97 21.51 -17.41
CA MET A 38 -1.15 21.50 -15.96
C MET A 38 -0.34 22.64 -15.32
N PRO A 39 -0.92 23.43 -14.38
CA PRO A 39 -0.12 24.34 -13.58
C PRO A 39 0.93 23.52 -12.82
N SER A 40 2.19 23.79 -13.14
CA SER A 40 3.37 23.25 -12.47
C SER A 40 3.37 23.73 -11.01
N ASN A 41 2.87 22.87 -10.13
CA ASN A 41 3.23 22.91 -8.72
C ASN A 41 3.78 21.52 -8.37
N THR A 42 4.88 21.15 -9.05
CA THR A 42 5.57 19.86 -8.89
C THR A 42 6.38 19.76 -7.59
N THR A 43 6.49 20.87 -6.84
CA THR A 43 7.17 20.92 -5.56
C THR A 43 6.57 19.94 -4.54
N GLY A 44 5.23 19.80 -4.50
CA GLY A 44 4.57 18.92 -3.53
C GLY A 44 4.73 17.42 -3.80
N VAL A 45 4.86 16.99 -5.07
CA VAL A 45 4.98 15.56 -5.43
C VAL A 45 6.42 15.07 -5.29
N GLU A 46 7.41 15.91 -5.63
CA GLU A 46 8.83 15.61 -5.42
C GLU A 46 9.20 15.62 -3.92
N GLU A 47 8.58 16.49 -3.13
CA GLU A 47 8.76 16.55 -1.66
C GLU A 47 8.09 15.35 -0.95
N LEU A 48 6.92 14.88 -1.43
CA LEU A 48 6.29 13.64 -0.94
C LEU A 48 7.13 12.39 -1.26
N ALA A 49 7.72 12.32 -2.46
CA ALA A 49 8.56 11.19 -2.86
C ALA A 49 9.90 11.17 -2.10
N ALA A 50 10.42 12.33 -1.70
CA ALA A 50 11.64 12.46 -0.89
C ALA A 50 11.44 12.13 0.61
N ALA A 51 10.20 12.04 1.08
CA ALA A 51 9.85 11.75 2.48
C ALA A 51 9.61 10.25 2.77
N ILE A 52 9.71 9.37 1.77
CA ILE A 52 9.51 7.93 1.95
C ILE A 52 10.76 7.32 2.61
N ASP A 53 10.60 6.82 3.83
CA ASP A 53 11.61 6.00 4.49
C ASP A 53 11.51 4.56 3.93
N PRO A 54 12.53 4.06 3.22
CA PRO A 54 12.52 2.71 2.66
C PRO A 54 12.36 1.64 3.75
N THR A 55 12.84 1.89 4.97
CA THR A 55 12.71 0.96 6.09
C THR A 55 11.25 0.80 6.51
N ILE A 56 10.52 1.92 6.58
CA ILE A 56 9.09 1.93 6.93
C ILE A 56 8.26 1.36 5.79
N SER A 57 8.64 1.65 4.55
CA SER A 57 8.04 1.05 3.36
C SER A 57 8.13 -0.48 3.38
N ASP A 58 9.33 -1.02 3.63
CA ASP A 58 9.55 -2.47 3.70
C ASP A 58 8.84 -3.10 4.90
N LEU A 59 8.74 -2.37 6.01
CA LEU A 59 7.97 -2.80 7.18
C LEU A 59 6.47 -2.88 6.87
N ALA A 60 5.91 -1.89 6.18
CA ALA A 60 4.50 -1.90 5.77
C ALA A 60 4.18 -3.14 4.92
N ASP A 61 5.04 -3.48 3.97
CA ASP A 61 4.90 -4.69 3.16
C ASP A 61 4.98 -5.98 4.00
N GLN A 62 5.90 -6.04 4.97
CA GLN A 62 5.98 -7.17 5.90
C GLN A 62 4.71 -7.31 6.73
N ILE A 63 4.16 -6.20 7.23
CA ILE A 63 2.89 -6.18 7.97
C ILE A 63 1.76 -6.70 7.07
N CYS A 64 1.62 -6.19 5.85
CA CYS A 64 0.58 -6.59 4.91
C CYS A 64 0.63 -8.09 4.58
N ASN A 65 1.82 -8.59 4.27
CA ASN A 65 2.02 -10.00 3.96
C ASN A 65 1.70 -10.91 5.17
N ALA A 66 2.12 -10.50 6.37
CA ALA A 66 1.83 -11.24 7.60
C ALA A 66 0.34 -11.25 7.91
N MET A 67 -0.35 -10.11 7.77
CA MET A 67 -1.80 -10.00 7.97
C MET A 67 -2.57 -10.92 7.03
N VAL A 68 -2.25 -10.90 5.73
CA VAL A 68 -2.89 -11.79 4.73
C VAL A 68 -2.60 -13.25 5.05
N LEU A 69 -1.39 -13.58 5.49
CA LEU A 69 -1.06 -14.94 5.91
C LEU A 69 -1.90 -15.38 7.10
N TYR A 70 -2.04 -14.54 8.13
CA TYR A 70 -2.84 -14.84 9.32
C TYR A 70 -4.32 -15.05 8.96
N ASP A 71 -4.87 -14.18 8.12
CA ASP A 71 -6.25 -14.28 7.64
C ASP A 71 -6.49 -15.57 6.85
N SER A 72 -5.63 -15.86 5.86
CA SER A 72 -5.80 -17.01 4.97
C SER A 72 -5.52 -18.37 5.63
N THR A 73 -4.66 -18.41 6.66
CA THR A 73 -4.29 -19.66 7.34
C THR A 73 -5.02 -19.87 8.66
N GLY A 74 -5.65 -18.84 9.22
CA GLY A 74 -6.33 -18.91 10.51
C GLY A 74 -5.39 -19.17 11.70
N VAL A 75 -4.09 -18.87 11.55
CA VAL A 75 -3.09 -19.06 12.62
C VAL A 75 -3.38 -18.17 13.83
N GLY A 76 -4.01 -17.02 13.60
CA GLY A 76 -4.46 -16.10 14.66
C GLY A 76 -5.22 -14.91 14.08
N PRO A 77 -5.74 -14.03 14.94
CA PRO A 77 -6.36 -12.77 14.52
C PRO A 77 -5.38 -11.90 13.72
N VAL A 78 -5.88 -11.21 12.70
CA VAL A 78 -5.08 -10.32 11.85
C VAL A 78 -4.33 -9.24 12.64
N HIS A 79 -4.94 -8.71 13.71
CA HIS A 79 -4.30 -7.71 14.55
C HIS A 79 -3.06 -8.23 15.29
N GLU A 80 -2.96 -9.53 15.56
CA GLU A 80 -1.76 -10.11 16.20
C GLU A 80 -0.57 -10.10 15.24
N ALA A 81 -0.80 -10.33 13.95
CA ALA A 81 0.24 -10.21 12.92
C ALA A 81 0.75 -8.76 12.83
N PHE A 82 -0.20 -7.81 12.77
CA PHE A 82 0.11 -6.37 12.80
C PHE A 82 0.91 -5.97 14.04
N GLU A 83 0.45 -6.39 15.23
CA GLU A 83 1.11 -6.10 16.50
C GLU A 83 2.52 -6.67 16.53
N LEU A 84 2.67 -7.96 16.22
CA LEU A 84 3.94 -8.68 16.28
C LEU A 84 5.03 -8.02 15.43
N ILE A 85 4.72 -7.64 14.19
CA ILE A 85 5.71 -7.07 13.28
C ILE A 85 6.19 -5.70 13.76
N ILE A 86 5.29 -4.85 14.27
CA ILE A 86 5.67 -3.56 14.85
C ILE A 86 6.49 -3.74 16.14
N LEU A 87 6.09 -4.63 17.03
CA LEU A 87 6.85 -4.92 18.27
C LEU A 87 8.27 -5.40 17.96
N ASN A 88 8.41 -6.29 16.97
CA ASN A 88 9.71 -6.78 16.51
C ASN A 88 10.57 -5.65 15.93
N HIS A 89 9.97 -4.75 15.14
CA HIS A 89 10.66 -3.59 14.59
C HIS A 89 11.17 -2.65 15.70
N LEU A 90 10.35 -2.39 16.72
CA LEU A 90 10.69 -1.57 17.87
C LEU A 90 11.65 -2.26 18.86
N GLY A 91 11.85 -3.57 18.74
CA GLY A 91 12.67 -4.35 19.67
C GLY A 91 12.07 -4.45 21.07
N ILE A 92 10.74 -4.44 21.19
CA ILE A 92 10.02 -4.48 22.47
C ILE A 92 9.14 -5.73 22.59
N ASP A 93 8.77 -6.09 23.83
CA ASP A 93 7.97 -7.29 24.12
C ASP A 93 6.71 -6.90 24.91
N LYS A 94 5.54 -7.31 24.44
CA LYS A 94 4.26 -6.91 25.04
C LYS A 94 4.03 -7.39 26.47
N ASN A 95 4.73 -8.44 26.91
CA ASN A 95 4.58 -9.01 28.25
C ASN A 95 5.52 -8.36 29.26
N THR A 96 6.62 -7.75 28.80
CA THR A 96 7.69 -7.25 29.67
C THR A 96 7.94 -5.75 29.53
N THR A 97 7.60 -5.14 28.39
CA THR A 97 7.76 -3.70 28.15
C THR A 97 6.57 -2.92 28.73
N PRO A 98 6.77 -2.05 29.73
CA PRO A 98 5.72 -1.20 30.24
C PRO A 98 5.20 -0.24 29.17
N ASN A 99 3.89 0.01 29.15
CA ASN A 99 3.24 0.95 28.22
C ASN A 99 3.52 0.66 26.74
N TYR A 100 3.76 -0.59 26.34
CA TYR A 100 4.08 -0.93 24.95
C TYR A 100 3.03 -0.39 23.95
N ARG A 101 1.75 -0.37 24.33
CA ARG A 101 0.65 0.21 23.52
C ARG A 101 0.86 1.69 23.21
N ALA A 102 1.35 2.48 24.16
CA ALA A 102 1.64 3.89 23.95
C ALA A 102 2.79 4.08 22.95
N GLN A 103 3.84 3.25 23.04
CA GLN A 103 4.96 3.26 22.10
C GLN A 103 4.51 2.85 20.69
N MET A 104 3.61 1.86 20.57
CA MET A 104 3.02 1.48 19.29
C MET A 104 2.19 2.60 18.67
N ARG A 105 1.41 3.32 19.47
CA ARG A 105 0.65 4.48 19.00
C ARG A 105 1.58 5.59 18.52
N GLU A 106 2.63 5.90 19.27
CA GLU A 106 3.62 6.91 18.88
C GLU A 106 4.26 6.55 17.53
N PHE A 107 4.73 5.31 17.41
CA PHE A 107 5.26 4.78 16.16
C PHE A 107 4.25 4.88 15.01
N TRP A 108 3.00 4.45 15.23
CA TRP A 108 1.96 4.52 14.21
C TRP A 108 1.71 5.98 13.79
N ASN A 109 1.51 6.89 14.74
CA ASN A 109 1.20 8.29 14.45
C ASN A 109 2.33 8.98 13.69
N GLU A 110 3.58 8.61 13.94
CA GLU A 110 4.75 9.11 13.22
C GLU A 110 4.80 8.63 11.76
N HIS A 111 4.40 7.38 11.50
CA HIS A 111 4.67 6.71 10.23
C HIS A 111 3.42 6.30 9.42
N HIS A 112 2.20 6.56 9.92
CA HIS A 112 0.95 6.08 9.33
C HIS A 112 0.82 6.39 7.84
N GLU A 113 1.21 7.58 7.37
CA GLU A 113 1.15 7.94 5.93
C GLU A 113 1.91 6.97 5.01
N GLN A 114 2.92 6.27 5.53
CA GLN A 114 3.77 5.36 4.77
C GLN A 114 3.33 3.89 4.86
N MET A 115 2.29 3.59 5.63
CA MET A 115 1.78 2.24 5.93
C MET A 115 0.95 1.68 4.76
N ILE A 116 1.59 1.62 3.60
CA ILE A 116 1.02 1.23 2.31
C ILE A 116 1.54 -0.15 1.92
N CYS A 117 0.62 -1.09 1.70
CA CYS A 117 0.89 -2.38 1.08
C CYS A 117 1.22 -2.16 -0.41
N ARG A 118 2.47 -2.36 -0.81
CA ARG A 118 2.94 -2.23 -2.20
C ARG A 118 3.12 -3.60 -2.85
N SER A 119 3.50 -4.60 -2.07
CA SER A 119 3.68 -5.98 -2.54
C SER A 119 2.39 -6.54 -3.16
N GLU A 120 2.48 -7.06 -4.38
CA GLU A 120 1.34 -7.66 -5.06
C GLU A 120 0.86 -8.91 -4.32
N VAL A 121 -0.41 -8.90 -3.92
CA VAL A 121 -1.10 -10.03 -3.31
C VAL A 121 -2.39 -10.29 -4.09
N GLN A 122 -2.56 -11.51 -4.59
CA GLN A 122 -3.73 -11.90 -5.35
C GLN A 122 -5.01 -11.67 -4.53
N GLY A 123 -6.00 -11.00 -5.13
CA GLY A 123 -7.29 -10.75 -4.52
C GLY A 123 -7.39 -9.42 -3.76
N TYR A 124 -6.32 -8.63 -3.70
CA TYR A 124 -6.30 -7.33 -3.04
C TYR A 124 -5.84 -6.23 -3.99
N GLU A 125 -6.34 -5.01 -3.76
CA GLU A 125 -5.86 -3.83 -4.49
C GLU A 125 -4.43 -3.48 -4.04
N ASN A 126 -3.55 -3.12 -4.98
CA ASN A 126 -2.18 -2.70 -4.69
C ASN A 126 -1.77 -1.51 -5.61
N PRO A 127 -1.01 -0.53 -5.11
CA PRO A 127 -0.66 -0.32 -3.70
C PRO A 127 -1.90 0.07 -2.87
N GLN A 128 -1.96 -0.18 -1.56
CA GLN A 128 -3.12 0.20 -0.73
C GLN A 128 -2.75 0.38 0.75
N HIS A 129 -3.29 1.40 1.42
CA HIS A 129 -3.05 1.61 2.84
C HIS A 129 -3.59 0.47 3.70
N ILE A 130 -2.84 0.11 4.76
CA ILE A 130 -3.16 -0.99 5.68
C ILE A 130 -4.58 -0.87 6.24
N LEU A 131 -5.03 0.35 6.56
CA LEU A 131 -6.39 0.56 7.07
C LEU A 131 -7.45 0.09 6.05
N LYS A 132 -7.30 0.41 4.77
CA LYS A 132 -8.24 -0.02 3.73
C LYS A 132 -8.15 -1.53 3.52
N ARG A 133 -6.92 -2.07 3.52
CA ARG A 133 -6.68 -3.52 3.41
C ARG A 133 -7.42 -4.33 4.47
N VAL A 134 -7.46 -3.89 5.72
CA VAL A 134 -8.19 -4.59 6.79
C VAL A 134 -9.70 -4.65 6.51
N VAL A 135 -10.27 -3.61 5.89
CA VAL A 135 -11.67 -3.61 5.48
C VAL A 135 -11.90 -4.62 4.35
N GLU A 136 -11.01 -4.71 3.36
CA GLU A 136 -11.05 -5.73 2.30
C GLU A 136 -10.95 -7.15 2.84
N MET A 137 -10.11 -7.35 3.85
CA MET A 137 -9.95 -8.62 4.55
C MET A 137 -11.16 -8.96 5.44
N ARG A 138 -12.17 -8.09 5.54
CA ARG A 138 -13.38 -8.29 6.38
C ARG A 138 -13.06 -8.56 7.85
N ASN A 139 -11.95 -8.01 8.34
CA ASN A 139 -11.50 -8.16 9.74
C ASN A 139 -11.88 -6.93 10.58
N THR A 140 -13.01 -6.30 10.27
CA THR A 140 -13.34 -4.98 10.85
C THR A 140 -13.50 -5.05 12.37
N THR A 141 -14.28 -5.99 12.90
CA THR A 141 -14.52 -6.07 14.35
C THR A 141 -13.26 -6.40 15.13
N THR A 142 -12.57 -7.47 14.75
CA THR A 142 -11.40 -7.97 15.47
C THR A 142 -10.19 -7.05 15.35
N PHE A 143 -10.02 -6.37 14.22
CA PHE A 143 -8.91 -5.43 14.04
C PHE A 143 -9.25 -4.05 14.58
N TYR A 144 -10.35 -3.43 14.13
CA TYR A 144 -10.65 -2.06 14.49
C TYR A 144 -11.23 -1.92 15.89
N PHE A 145 -12.31 -2.62 16.20
CA PHE A 145 -13.04 -2.37 17.45
C PHE A 145 -12.37 -3.02 18.66
N ASP A 146 -11.88 -4.25 18.51
CA ASP A 146 -11.30 -4.99 19.63
C ASP A 146 -9.85 -4.55 19.94
N TYR A 147 -9.13 -4.00 18.96
CA TYR A 147 -7.69 -3.77 19.07
C TYR A 147 -7.26 -2.34 18.70
N PHE A 148 -7.44 -1.92 17.44
CA PHE A 148 -6.76 -0.77 16.88
C PHE A 148 -7.35 0.55 17.42
N LEU A 149 -8.67 0.67 17.40
CA LEU A 149 -9.40 1.85 17.88
C LEU A 149 -9.76 1.79 19.37
N ALA A 150 -9.24 0.79 20.09
CA ALA A 150 -9.27 0.79 21.56
C ALA A 150 -8.42 1.93 22.13
N ASP A 151 -7.40 2.38 21.38
CA ASP A 151 -6.66 3.61 21.65
C ASP A 151 -7.28 4.78 20.86
N ARG A 152 -7.74 5.82 21.57
CA ARG A 152 -8.42 6.98 20.98
C ARG A 152 -7.47 8.01 20.38
N ASP A 153 -6.19 7.93 20.72
CA ASP A 153 -5.18 8.89 20.29
C ASP A 153 -4.45 8.41 19.01
N ILE A 154 -4.93 7.33 18.38
CA ILE A 154 -4.37 6.80 17.13
C ILE A 154 -4.84 7.64 15.94
N ASN A 155 -3.90 8.04 15.08
CA ASN A 155 -4.18 8.84 13.91
C ASN A 155 -4.65 7.95 12.74
N VAL A 156 -5.89 8.16 12.31
CA VAL A 156 -6.52 7.40 11.21
C VAL A 156 -6.53 8.16 9.88
N ASN A 157 -6.00 9.39 9.84
CA ASN A 157 -6.07 10.31 8.72
C ASN A 157 -4.89 10.17 7.74
N ALA A 158 -4.58 8.94 7.33
CA ALA A 158 -3.61 8.71 6.25
C ALA A 158 -4.24 9.04 4.90
N VAL A 159 -3.48 9.73 4.03
CA VAL A 159 -3.92 10.14 2.69
C VAL A 159 -3.13 9.38 1.62
N GLU A 160 -3.84 8.65 0.77
CA GLU A 160 -3.29 8.12 -0.47
C GLU A 160 -3.78 8.95 -1.66
N PHE A 161 -3.01 8.99 -2.75
CA PHE A 161 -3.47 9.58 -4.01
C PHE A 161 -3.88 8.49 -5.00
N ARG A 162 -5.18 8.41 -5.29
CA ARG A 162 -5.78 7.50 -6.26
C ARG A 162 -6.26 8.28 -7.48
N ASN A 163 -5.69 8.00 -8.65
CA ASN A 163 -6.02 8.71 -9.89
C ASN A 163 -5.94 10.25 -9.76
N GLY A 164 -4.97 10.73 -8.98
CA GLY A 164 -4.78 12.15 -8.70
C GLY A 164 -5.78 12.77 -7.71
N GLN A 165 -6.63 11.97 -7.06
CA GLN A 165 -7.53 12.40 -6.00
C GLN A 165 -7.03 11.92 -4.63
N PRO A 166 -7.11 12.74 -3.58
CA PRO A 166 -6.78 12.30 -2.22
C PRO A 166 -7.86 11.33 -1.72
N GLU A 167 -7.44 10.23 -1.12
CA GLU A 167 -8.32 9.18 -0.63
C GLU A 167 -7.85 8.67 0.74
N THR A 168 -8.72 8.81 1.73
CA THR A 168 -8.54 8.31 3.10
C THR A 168 -9.31 7.00 3.31
N ILE A 169 -9.22 6.43 4.51
CA ILE A 169 -10.10 5.33 4.92
C ILE A 169 -11.59 5.72 4.91
N VAL A 170 -11.93 6.99 5.15
CA VAL A 170 -13.33 7.46 5.11
C VAL A 170 -13.86 7.46 3.67
N ASP A 171 -13.09 8.00 2.73
CA ASP A 171 -13.45 8.02 1.31
C ASP A 171 -13.61 6.61 0.74
N TYR A 172 -12.71 5.70 1.14
CA TYR A 172 -12.76 4.30 0.76
C TYR A 172 -14.04 3.61 1.27
N ILE A 173 -14.36 3.79 2.55
CA ILE A 173 -15.60 3.27 3.13
C ILE A 173 -16.84 3.89 2.46
N ASP A 174 -16.82 5.19 2.16
CA ASP A 174 -17.91 5.85 1.45
C ASP A 174 -18.16 5.25 0.07
N THR A 175 -17.09 4.88 -0.63
CA THR A 175 -17.20 4.17 -1.92
C THR A 175 -17.89 2.82 -1.75
N ILE A 176 -17.52 2.03 -0.73
CA ILE A 176 -18.20 0.76 -0.42
C ILE A 176 -19.69 1.00 -0.13
N LEU A 177 -20.03 1.98 0.71
CA LEU A 177 -21.42 2.22 1.11
C LEU A 177 -22.30 2.78 -0.01
N GLN A 178 -21.70 3.35 -1.05
CA GLN A 178 -22.40 3.86 -2.23
C GLN A 178 -22.57 2.78 -3.31
N ASP A 179 -21.81 1.68 -3.27
CA ASP A 179 -21.95 0.58 -4.22
C ASP A 179 -23.24 -0.22 -3.95
N PRO A 180 -24.20 -0.27 -4.91
CA PRO A 180 -25.42 -1.06 -4.77
C PRO A 180 -25.18 -2.58 -4.63
N GLN A 181 -23.97 -3.07 -4.86
CA GLN A 181 -23.60 -4.49 -4.75
C GLN A 181 -22.67 -4.77 -3.56
N ALA A 182 -22.44 -3.80 -2.68
CA ALA A 182 -21.53 -3.94 -1.55
C ALA A 182 -21.88 -5.09 -0.61
N ASP A 183 -23.15 -5.44 -0.49
CA ASP A 183 -23.65 -6.54 0.34
C ASP A 183 -23.20 -7.93 -0.12
N GLN A 184 -22.70 -8.05 -1.34
CA GLN A 184 -22.13 -9.30 -1.87
C GLN A 184 -20.73 -9.59 -1.32
N LEU A 185 -19.99 -8.55 -0.93
CA LEU A 185 -18.59 -8.64 -0.54
C LEU A 185 -18.36 -8.26 0.93
N TYR A 186 -19.17 -7.35 1.46
CA TYR A 186 -18.98 -6.73 2.76
C TYR A 186 -20.17 -6.93 3.69
N ASP A 187 -19.91 -6.97 5.00
CA ASP A 187 -20.94 -6.68 5.99
C ASP A 187 -21.16 -5.16 6.02
N VAL A 188 -22.15 -4.69 5.24
CA VAL A 188 -22.44 -3.26 5.07
C VAL A 188 -22.82 -2.59 6.40
N GLN A 189 -23.42 -3.32 7.36
CA GLN A 189 -23.75 -2.74 8.66
C GLN A 189 -22.50 -2.53 9.51
N GLU A 190 -21.58 -3.48 9.47
CA GLU A 190 -20.29 -3.37 10.13
C GLU A 190 -19.45 -2.24 9.54
N VAL A 191 -19.39 -2.14 8.20
CA VAL A 191 -18.70 -1.06 7.49
C VAL A 191 -19.31 0.31 7.83
N ARG A 192 -20.64 0.41 7.87
CA ARG A 192 -21.33 1.65 8.29
C ARG A 192 -21.00 2.01 9.74
N ARG A 193 -20.95 1.03 10.63
CA ARG A 193 -20.57 1.24 12.04
C ARG A 193 -19.13 1.74 12.14
N LEU A 194 -18.19 1.15 11.38
CA LEU A 194 -16.80 1.60 11.34
C LEU A 194 -16.73 3.06 10.88
N ARG A 195 -17.41 3.41 9.79
CA ARG A 195 -17.45 4.79 9.28
C ARG A 195 -17.90 5.79 10.35
N SER A 196 -19.06 5.54 10.98
CA SER A 196 -19.60 6.42 12.02
C SER A 196 -18.60 6.56 13.17
N PHE A 197 -18.00 5.45 13.59
CA PHE A 197 -17.07 5.48 14.71
C PHE A 197 -15.79 6.26 14.41
N LEU A 198 -15.22 6.07 13.21
CA LEU A 198 -14.04 6.80 12.73
C LEU A 198 -14.30 8.31 12.74
N VAL A 199 -15.42 8.75 12.15
CA VAL A 199 -15.74 10.19 12.05
C VAL A 199 -16.09 10.78 13.41
N GLU A 200 -16.98 10.14 14.17
CA GLU A 200 -17.54 10.73 15.40
C GLU A 200 -16.56 10.68 16.59
N PHE A 201 -15.70 9.66 16.66
CA PHE A 201 -14.85 9.43 17.84
C PHE A 201 -13.36 9.44 17.57
N MET A 202 -12.93 9.26 16.32
CA MET A 202 -11.50 9.25 15.96
C MET A 202 -11.08 10.50 15.18
N GLY A 203 -12.01 11.42 14.90
CA GLY A 203 -11.73 12.63 14.13
C GLY A 203 -11.29 12.32 12.69
N ALA A 204 -11.76 11.20 12.14
CA ALA A 204 -11.46 10.81 10.77
C ALA A 204 -12.10 11.79 9.78
N LYS A 205 -11.34 12.13 8.74
CA LYS A 205 -11.71 13.08 7.70
C LYS A 205 -11.58 12.43 6.33
N THR A 206 -12.31 12.95 5.37
CA THR A 206 -12.08 12.71 3.94
C THR A 206 -10.76 13.34 3.49
N GLY A 207 -10.20 12.87 2.38
CA GLY A 207 -8.96 13.42 1.81
C GLY A 207 -9.11 14.90 1.45
N MET A 208 -10.28 15.28 0.94
CA MET A 208 -10.59 16.68 0.65
C MET A 208 -10.68 17.54 1.90
N GLU A 209 -11.20 17.03 3.02
CA GLU A 209 -11.21 17.77 4.29
C GLU A 209 -9.80 17.96 4.86
N ILE A 210 -8.89 17.00 4.64
CA ILE A 210 -7.49 17.10 5.08
C ILE A 210 -6.73 18.15 4.25
N LEU A 211 -6.89 18.15 2.92
CA LEU A 211 -6.17 19.10 2.06
C LEU A 211 -6.66 20.55 2.19
N ASN A 212 -7.84 20.77 2.77
CA ASN A 212 -8.45 22.10 2.91
C ASN A 212 -8.26 22.71 4.33
N THR A 213 -7.47 22.09 5.20
CA THR A 213 -7.12 22.62 6.53
C THR A 213 -5.74 23.25 6.57
#